data_AF-A0A836VJD9-F1
#
_entry.id   AF-A0A836VJD9-F1
#
_cell.length_a   1.000
_cell.length_b   1.000
_cell.length_c   1.000
_cell.angle_alpha   90.00
_cell.angle_beta   90.00
_cell.angle_gamma   90.00
#
_symmetry.space_group_name_H-M   'P 1'
#
loop_
_entity.id
_entity.type
_entity.pdbx_description
1 polymer ?
#
loop_
_entity_poly.entity_id
_entity_poly.type
_entity_poly.pdbx_seq_one_letter_code
_entity_poly.pdbx_strand_id
1 'polypeptide(L)'
;MTRGSVQQDLAGFPLYVQIDSVGLERLRTEGLALDPHEGLRFLDASGAELPHVIDSYDSGAGMLRAWVRIPLLASGEDTILSLTTCGSGGDSDLGEVFDGHHRYLYHQPMPSDEAAHVVAGEGRGRPQRELELAPSKGLTVEGWVVTTAEPRTEAFQVIAAQWPLAEVMNGFATYDAGLTDDLETRGFFGAVCAGRYVYFSPQCNSEGRHGKALRYDTHGGFDDSCSWAGYDAGSTSGLATRGYYGAVFDGRYVYYVPRTDGDTHHSRVLRHDTQGDFREPSSWSAFDAGEQISFQGGAFDGRYVYFAPGYHQETGPSGKVLRFDTRADFHYRDSYATFDAAGTSGLPCTCFDGAVFDGRFVYFVPL
;
A
#
# COMPACT_ATOMS: atom_id res chain seq x y z
N MET A 1 -14.18 -23.82 -5.79
CA MET A 1 -14.44 -22.62 -6.62
C MET A 1 -14.88 -21.52 -5.68
N THR A 2 -14.00 -20.56 -5.42
CA THR A 2 -14.37 -19.33 -4.71
C THR A 2 -15.20 -18.50 -5.69
N ARG A 3 -16.45 -18.16 -5.34
CA ARG A 3 -17.25 -17.26 -6.18
C ARG A 3 -16.67 -15.85 -6.02
N GLY A 4 -16.20 -15.26 -7.12
CA GLY A 4 -15.86 -13.83 -7.15
C GLY A 4 -17.14 -12.99 -7.12
N SER A 5 -17.07 -11.82 -6.49
CA SER A 5 -18.16 -10.83 -6.50
C SER A 5 -17.57 -9.44 -6.75
N VAL A 6 -18.31 -8.59 -7.45
CA VAL A 6 -17.96 -7.19 -7.68
C VAL A 6 -18.79 -6.29 -6.77
N GLN A 7 -18.21 -5.21 -6.26
CA GLN A 7 -18.88 -4.30 -5.30
C GLN A 7 -19.94 -3.40 -5.97
N GLN A 8 -19.89 -3.24 -7.28
CA GLN A 8 -20.82 -2.46 -8.09
C GLN A 8 -20.86 -3.04 -9.51
N ASP A 9 -21.91 -2.74 -10.26
CA ASP A 9 -22.08 -3.22 -11.63
C ASP A 9 -21.02 -2.64 -12.57
N LEU A 10 -20.45 -3.48 -13.42
CA LEU A 10 -19.41 -3.09 -14.38
C LEU A 10 -19.89 -3.32 -15.81
N ALA A 11 -19.88 -2.28 -16.63
CA ALA A 11 -20.26 -2.36 -18.04
C ALA A 11 -19.05 -2.61 -18.94
N GLY A 12 -19.20 -3.50 -19.93
CA GLY A 12 -18.15 -3.80 -20.91
C GLY A 12 -16.87 -4.38 -20.31
N PHE A 13 -16.99 -5.14 -19.22
CA PHE A 13 -15.88 -5.60 -18.40
C PHE A 13 -15.06 -6.71 -19.11
N PRO A 14 -13.73 -6.57 -19.25
CA PRO A 14 -12.88 -7.63 -19.81
C PRO A 14 -12.60 -8.69 -18.73
N LEU A 15 -13.28 -9.83 -18.81
CA LEU A 15 -13.09 -10.94 -17.90
C LEU A 15 -11.96 -11.86 -18.39
N TYR A 16 -10.99 -12.15 -17.54
CA TYR A 16 -9.97 -13.17 -17.82
C TYR A 16 -10.47 -14.56 -17.41
N VAL A 17 -10.49 -15.47 -18.38
CA VAL A 17 -10.99 -16.84 -18.21
C VAL A 17 -9.84 -17.82 -18.40
N GLN A 18 -9.68 -18.73 -17.44
CA GLN A 18 -8.72 -19.83 -17.51
C GLN A 18 -9.47 -21.17 -17.51
N ILE A 19 -9.18 -22.02 -18.47
CA ILE A 19 -9.82 -23.32 -18.66
C ILE A 19 -8.75 -24.40 -18.68
N ASP A 20 -8.88 -25.34 -17.74
CA ASP A 20 -7.98 -26.47 -17.62
C ASP A 20 -8.31 -27.61 -18.60
N SER A 21 -7.46 -28.64 -18.59
CA SER A 21 -7.55 -29.76 -19.52
C SER A 21 -8.84 -30.54 -19.37
N VAL A 22 -9.37 -30.66 -18.15
CA VAL A 22 -10.65 -31.33 -17.89
C VAL A 22 -11.82 -30.53 -18.46
N GLY A 23 -11.78 -29.20 -18.36
CA GLY A 23 -12.75 -28.30 -18.98
C GLY A 23 -12.73 -28.40 -20.50
N LEU A 24 -11.53 -28.44 -21.11
CA LEU A 24 -11.37 -28.54 -22.56
C LEU A 24 -11.80 -29.91 -23.12
N GLU A 25 -11.51 -31.02 -22.43
CA GLU A 25 -11.97 -32.36 -22.86
C GLU A 25 -13.49 -32.46 -22.91
N ARG A 26 -14.22 -31.76 -22.04
CA ARG A 26 -15.69 -31.72 -22.05
C ARG A 26 -16.29 -31.00 -23.25
N LEU A 27 -15.49 -30.20 -23.96
CA LEU A 27 -15.90 -29.42 -25.13
C LEU A 27 -15.60 -30.15 -26.45
N ARG A 28 -14.90 -31.28 -26.40
CA ARG A 28 -14.55 -32.05 -27.60
C ARG A 28 -15.77 -32.77 -28.14
N THR A 29 -16.00 -32.63 -29.43
CA THR A 29 -17.00 -33.37 -30.18
C THR A 29 -16.28 -34.39 -31.07
N GLU A 30 -16.56 -35.68 -30.86
CA GLU A 30 -16.24 -36.80 -31.79
C GLU A 30 -14.83 -36.83 -32.42
N GLY A 31 -13.78 -36.79 -31.59
CA GLY A 31 -12.43 -37.14 -32.04
C GLY A 31 -11.72 -36.14 -32.95
N LEU A 32 -12.28 -34.94 -33.15
CA LEU A 32 -11.59 -33.82 -33.79
C LEU A 32 -10.73 -33.07 -32.77
N ALA A 33 -9.52 -32.68 -33.20
CA ALA A 33 -8.65 -31.82 -32.40
C ALA A 33 -9.33 -30.44 -32.24
N LEU A 34 -9.45 -29.98 -31.00
CA LEU A 34 -9.90 -28.62 -30.72
C LEU A 34 -8.79 -27.64 -31.10
N ASP A 35 -9.05 -26.78 -32.07
CA ASP A 35 -8.28 -25.55 -32.27
C ASP A 35 -9.06 -24.39 -31.64
N PRO A 36 -8.60 -23.85 -30.49
CA PRO A 36 -9.26 -22.73 -29.82
C PRO A 36 -9.36 -21.46 -30.68
N HIS A 37 -8.50 -21.31 -31.70
CA HIS A 37 -8.50 -20.13 -32.56
C HIS A 37 -9.50 -20.24 -33.74
N GLU A 38 -10.00 -21.43 -34.06
CA GLU A 38 -10.88 -21.66 -35.23
C GLU A 38 -12.30 -22.14 -34.87
N GLY A 39 -12.58 -22.47 -33.61
CA GLY A 39 -13.85 -23.09 -33.24
C GLY A 39 -14.42 -22.74 -31.87
N LEU A 40 -13.72 -21.99 -31.02
CA LEU A 40 -14.19 -21.69 -29.68
C LEU A 40 -15.09 -20.44 -29.65
N ARG A 41 -16.23 -20.51 -28.95
CA ARG A 41 -17.11 -19.35 -28.74
C ARG A 41 -17.56 -19.21 -27.31
N PHE A 42 -17.49 -17.98 -26.81
CA PHE A 42 -18.06 -17.57 -25.53
C PHE A 42 -19.44 -16.98 -25.74
N LEU A 43 -20.43 -17.46 -25.00
CA LEU A 43 -21.82 -17.05 -25.12
C LEU A 43 -22.35 -16.56 -23.77
N ASP A 44 -23.23 -15.57 -23.79
CA ASP A 44 -23.99 -15.17 -22.62
C ASP A 44 -25.16 -16.13 -22.31
N ALA A 45 -25.94 -15.83 -21.27
CA ALA A 45 -27.11 -16.60 -20.87
C ALA A 45 -28.22 -16.69 -21.94
N SER A 46 -28.27 -15.73 -22.87
CA SER A 46 -29.23 -15.70 -23.98
C SER A 46 -28.76 -16.50 -25.19
N GLY A 47 -27.50 -16.95 -25.19
CA GLY A 47 -26.84 -17.60 -26.31
C GLY A 47 -26.23 -16.63 -27.31
N ALA A 48 -26.13 -15.34 -26.97
CA ALA A 48 -25.46 -14.36 -27.81
C ALA A 48 -23.94 -14.47 -27.64
N GLU A 49 -23.22 -14.31 -28.75
CA GLU A 49 -21.76 -14.39 -28.77
C GLU A 49 -21.10 -13.15 -28.16
N LEU A 50 -20.08 -13.40 -27.34
CA LEU A 50 -19.30 -12.39 -26.66
C LEU A 50 -17.96 -12.18 -27.38
N PRO A 51 -17.55 -10.93 -27.61
CA PRO A 51 -16.21 -10.62 -28.11
C PRO A 51 -15.16 -11.21 -27.18
N HIS A 52 -14.17 -11.90 -27.75
CA HIS A 52 -13.15 -12.57 -26.97
C HIS A 52 -11.82 -12.61 -27.70
N VAL A 53 -10.73 -12.66 -26.92
CA VAL A 53 -9.36 -12.84 -27.41
C VAL A 53 -8.64 -13.96 -26.70
N ILE A 54 -8.07 -14.90 -27.46
CA ILE A 54 -7.25 -15.97 -26.94
C ILE A 54 -5.87 -15.40 -26.60
N ASP A 55 -5.59 -15.35 -25.31
CA ASP A 55 -4.33 -14.83 -24.76
C ASP A 55 -3.22 -15.89 -24.86
N SER A 56 -3.52 -17.14 -24.51
CA SER A 56 -2.59 -18.26 -24.69
C SER A 56 -3.31 -19.62 -24.71
N TYR A 57 -2.77 -20.55 -25.49
CA TYR A 57 -3.16 -21.96 -25.46
C TYR A 57 -1.93 -22.87 -25.40
N ASP A 58 -1.81 -23.66 -24.34
CA ASP A 58 -0.77 -24.68 -24.19
C ASP A 58 -1.38 -26.06 -24.46
N SER A 59 -1.06 -26.63 -25.62
CA SER A 59 -1.54 -27.96 -26.03
C SER A 59 -0.96 -29.11 -25.21
N GLY A 60 0.20 -28.90 -24.54
CA GLY A 60 0.84 -29.90 -23.70
C GLY A 60 0.27 -29.94 -22.28
N ALA A 61 0.01 -28.77 -21.70
CA ALA A 61 -0.66 -28.64 -20.40
C ALA A 61 -2.19 -28.75 -20.47
N GLY A 62 -2.76 -28.59 -21.67
CA GLY A 62 -4.20 -28.50 -21.89
C GLY A 62 -4.79 -27.28 -21.19
N MET A 63 -4.11 -26.13 -21.27
CA MET A 63 -4.53 -24.91 -20.58
C MET A 63 -4.84 -23.84 -21.60
N LEU A 64 -6.05 -23.27 -21.53
CA LEU A 64 -6.49 -22.15 -22.35
C LEU A 64 -6.71 -20.93 -21.48
N ARG A 65 -6.22 -19.78 -21.94
CA ARG A 65 -6.51 -18.47 -21.35
C ARG A 65 -7.07 -17.53 -22.40
N ALA A 66 -8.15 -16.85 -22.05
CA ALA A 66 -8.82 -15.92 -22.94
C ALA A 66 -9.38 -14.71 -22.19
N TRP A 67 -9.41 -13.58 -22.86
CA TRP A 67 -10.17 -12.40 -22.45
C TRP A 67 -11.55 -12.45 -23.10
N VAL A 68 -12.60 -12.16 -22.33
CA VAL A 68 -13.99 -12.15 -22.82
C VAL A 68 -14.65 -10.87 -22.36
N ARG A 69 -15.27 -10.13 -23.27
CA ARG A 69 -16.01 -8.91 -22.91
C ARG A 69 -17.39 -9.27 -22.38
N ILE A 70 -17.62 -8.96 -21.12
CA ILE A 70 -18.91 -9.11 -20.46
C ILE A 70 -19.69 -7.78 -20.60
N PRO A 71 -20.84 -7.75 -21.29
CA PRO A 71 -21.60 -6.51 -21.50
C PRO A 71 -22.00 -5.84 -20.19
N LEU A 72 -22.42 -6.64 -19.21
CA LEU A 72 -22.73 -6.21 -17.85
C LEU A 72 -22.34 -7.31 -16.85
N LEU A 73 -21.41 -7.02 -15.95
CA LEU A 73 -21.08 -7.84 -14.81
C LEU A 73 -21.79 -7.26 -13.58
N ALA A 74 -22.92 -7.87 -13.21
CA ALA A 74 -23.76 -7.40 -12.11
C ALA A 74 -23.18 -7.78 -10.74
N SER A 75 -23.33 -6.90 -9.77
CA SER A 75 -22.93 -7.11 -8.37
C SER A 75 -23.91 -7.99 -7.59
N GLY A 76 -25.18 -8.01 -8.01
CA GLY A 76 -26.28 -8.71 -7.32
C GLY A 76 -26.77 -9.99 -7.99
N GLU A 77 -26.28 -10.34 -9.18
CA GLU A 77 -26.76 -11.49 -9.97
C GLU A 77 -25.60 -12.34 -10.49
N ASP A 78 -25.83 -13.66 -10.59
CA ASP A 78 -24.85 -14.58 -11.16
C ASP A 78 -24.71 -14.32 -12.67
N THR A 79 -23.49 -14.03 -13.14
CA THR A 79 -23.19 -13.95 -14.58
C THR A 79 -22.96 -15.34 -15.14
N ILE A 80 -23.76 -15.72 -16.14
CA ILE A 80 -23.63 -17.03 -16.81
C ILE A 80 -22.87 -16.86 -18.12
N LEU A 81 -21.75 -17.56 -18.21
CA LEU A 81 -20.92 -17.68 -19.40
C LEU A 81 -20.98 -19.13 -19.87
N SER A 82 -21.40 -19.33 -21.11
CA SER A 82 -21.41 -20.64 -21.76
C SER A 82 -20.30 -20.71 -22.82
N LEU A 83 -19.78 -21.92 -23.06
CA LEU A 83 -18.69 -22.16 -23.99
C LEU A 83 -19.08 -23.28 -24.95
N THR A 84 -18.88 -23.06 -26.25
CA THR A 84 -19.25 -24.02 -27.31
C THR A 84 -18.19 -24.12 -28.40
N THR A 85 -18.24 -25.22 -29.17
CA THR A 85 -17.27 -25.59 -30.22
C THR A 85 -17.88 -25.80 -31.60
N CYS A 86 -19.17 -25.43 -31.80
CA CYS A 86 -19.88 -25.69 -33.05
C CYS A 86 -19.89 -24.47 -34.00
N GLY A 87 -19.03 -24.50 -35.03
CA GLY A 87 -19.09 -23.60 -36.20
C GLY A 87 -17.72 -23.10 -36.67
N SER A 88 -17.67 -22.47 -37.85
CA SER A 88 -16.48 -21.74 -38.34
C SER A 88 -16.46 -20.33 -37.76
N GLY A 89 -15.60 -20.05 -36.79
CA GLY A 89 -15.48 -18.73 -36.15
C GLY A 89 -14.08 -18.50 -35.61
N GLY A 90 -13.62 -17.25 -35.66
CA GLY A 90 -12.29 -16.85 -35.21
C GLY A 90 -12.33 -15.90 -34.01
N ASP A 91 -11.16 -15.70 -33.43
CA ASP A 91 -10.88 -14.71 -32.40
C ASP A 91 -11.28 -13.26 -32.85
N SER A 92 -11.69 -12.41 -31.90
CA SER A 92 -12.04 -11.00 -32.13
C SER A 92 -10.80 -10.10 -32.17
N ASP A 93 -10.94 -8.85 -32.60
CA ASP A 93 -9.87 -7.88 -32.41
C ASP A 93 -9.79 -7.44 -30.93
N LEU A 94 -8.56 -7.19 -30.44
CA LEU A 94 -8.34 -6.68 -29.06
C LEU A 94 -9.18 -5.43 -28.74
N GLY A 95 -9.46 -4.57 -29.73
CA GLY A 95 -10.28 -3.36 -29.55
C GLY A 95 -11.78 -3.64 -29.34
N GLU A 96 -12.26 -4.84 -29.65
CA GLU A 96 -13.64 -5.25 -29.39
C GLU A 96 -13.83 -5.74 -27.95
N VAL A 97 -12.75 -6.25 -27.34
CA VAL A 97 -12.69 -6.68 -25.94
C VAL A 97 -12.34 -5.53 -25.00
N PHE A 98 -11.35 -4.72 -25.37
CA PHE A 98 -10.84 -3.59 -24.60
C PHE A 98 -11.29 -2.27 -25.23
N ASP A 99 -12.32 -1.66 -24.64
CA ASP A 99 -12.87 -0.38 -25.13
C ASP A 99 -12.07 0.84 -24.65
N GLY A 100 -12.53 2.06 -24.97
CA GLY A 100 -11.87 3.29 -24.51
C GLY A 100 -11.77 3.48 -22.99
N HIS A 101 -12.43 2.61 -22.20
CA HIS A 101 -12.38 2.61 -20.74
C HIS A 101 -11.45 1.52 -20.18
N HIS A 102 -11.07 0.51 -20.96
CA HIS A 102 -10.22 -0.61 -20.54
C HIS A 102 -9.03 -0.74 -21.49
N ARG A 103 -7.80 -0.68 -20.98
CA ARG A 103 -6.59 -0.81 -21.82
C ARG A 103 -5.80 -2.06 -21.44
N TYR A 104 -5.50 -2.87 -22.44
CA TYR A 104 -4.58 -4.00 -22.31
C TYR A 104 -3.13 -3.50 -22.40
N LEU A 105 -2.30 -3.83 -21.40
CA LEU A 105 -0.88 -3.47 -21.39
C LEU A 105 -0.04 -4.75 -21.36
N TYR A 106 0.55 -5.11 -22.49
CA TYR A 106 1.43 -6.28 -22.61
C TYR A 106 2.84 -5.92 -22.14
N HIS A 107 3.33 -6.57 -21.07
CA HIS A 107 4.76 -6.63 -20.80
C HIS A 107 5.36 -7.76 -21.65
N GLN A 108 6.24 -7.42 -22.60
CA GLN A 108 7.02 -8.46 -23.27
C GLN A 108 7.82 -9.25 -22.22
N PRO A 109 7.72 -10.58 -22.19
CA PRO A 109 8.65 -11.39 -21.42
C PRO A 109 10.07 -11.08 -21.92
N MET A 110 11.02 -11.00 -20.99
CA MET A 110 12.45 -10.94 -21.33
C MET A 110 12.76 -12.04 -22.37
N PRO A 111 13.60 -11.77 -23.39
CA PRO A 111 14.10 -12.86 -24.22
C PRO A 111 14.78 -13.86 -23.29
N SER A 112 14.33 -15.12 -23.35
CA SER A 112 15.00 -16.24 -22.68
C SER A 112 16.49 -16.24 -23.03
N ASP A 113 17.35 -16.53 -22.05
CA ASP A 113 18.82 -16.47 -22.09
C ASP A 113 19.54 -17.33 -23.16
N GLU A 114 18.85 -17.87 -24.17
CA GLU A 114 19.46 -18.71 -25.22
C GLU A 114 19.85 -17.97 -26.51
N ALA A 115 19.80 -16.64 -26.55
CA ALA A 115 20.28 -15.85 -27.69
C ALA A 115 21.31 -14.76 -27.32
N ALA A 116 22.11 -14.97 -26.27
CA ALA A 116 23.20 -14.06 -25.90
C ALA A 116 24.53 -14.43 -26.60
N HIS A 117 24.56 -14.29 -27.92
CA HIS A 117 25.79 -13.96 -28.63
C HIS A 117 25.55 -12.73 -29.49
N VAL A 118 25.53 -11.57 -28.83
CA VAL A 118 25.73 -10.29 -29.53
C VAL A 118 26.73 -9.46 -28.74
N VAL A 119 27.75 -9.06 -29.49
CA VAL A 119 28.96 -8.34 -29.11
C VAL A 119 28.65 -7.01 -28.41
N ALA A 120 29.49 -6.66 -27.44
CA ALA A 120 29.47 -5.37 -26.77
C ALA A 120 29.54 -4.21 -27.77
N GLY A 121 28.47 -3.42 -27.85
CA GLY A 121 28.40 -2.20 -28.65
C GLY A 121 26.99 -1.64 -28.72
N GLU A 122 26.82 -0.43 -28.20
CA GLU A 122 25.66 0.47 -28.35
C GLU A 122 24.42 0.20 -27.46
N GLY A 123 24.18 1.14 -26.55
CA GLY A 123 23.05 1.16 -25.64
C GLY A 123 21.71 1.22 -26.37
N ARG A 124 20.89 0.19 -26.17
CA ARG A 124 19.46 0.25 -26.44
C ARG A 124 18.74 0.58 -25.14
N GLY A 125 18.39 1.85 -24.98
CA GLY A 125 17.42 2.26 -23.95
C GLY A 125 16.13 1.48 -24.12
N ARG A 126 15.61 0.93 -23.02
CA ARG A 126 14.28 0.33 -22.98
C ARG A 126 13.26 1.38 -23.46
N PRO A 127 12.28 1.04 -24.31
CA PRO A 127 11.26 2.01 -24.71
C PRO A 127 10.37 2.32 -23.50
N GLN A 128 10.69 3.41 -22.80
CA GLN A 128 9.82 4.01 -21.79
C GLN A 128 8.68 4.73 -22.53
N ARG A 129 7.52 4.09 -22.60
CA ARG A 129 6.29 4.77 -23.04
C ARG A 129 5.60 5.33 -21.80
N GLU A 130 5.67 6.64 -21.63
CA GLU A 130 4.93 7.36 -20.61
C GLU A 130 3.43 7.29 -20.94
N LEU A 131 2.64 6.77 -20.00
CA LEU A 131 1.20 6.62 -20.16
C LEU A 131 0.51 7.72 -19.33
N GLU A 132 0.02 8.76 -19.99
CA GLU A 132 -0.83 9.75 -19.31
C GLU A 132 -2.18 9.11 -18.94
N LEU A 133 -2.37 8.87 -17.65
CA LEU A 133 -3.64 8.42 -17.09
C LEU A 133 -4.47 9.65 -16.72
N ALA A 134 -5.67 9.76 -17.28
CA ALA A 134 -6.60 10.84 -16.93
C ALA A 134 -6.93 10.74 -15.42
N PRO A 135 -6.90 11.85 -14.67
CA PRO A 135 -6.96 11.87 -13.20
C PRO A 135 -8.26 11.33 -12.58
N SER A 136 -9.26 10.96 -13.38
CA SER A 136 -10.58 10.51 -12.94
C SER A 136 -10.83 9.01 -13.05
N LYS A 137 -9.85 8.20 -13.50
CA LYS A 137 -10.05 6.76 -13.73
C LYS A 137 -9.03 5.97 -12.91
N GLY A 138 -9.53 5.08 -12.04
CA GLY A 138 -8.68 4.16 -11.27
C GLY A 138 -7.90 3.23 -12.19
N LEU A 139 -6.70 2.84 -11.75
CA LEU A 139 -5.85 1.88 -12.43
C LEU A 139 -6.10 0.49 -11.82
N THR A 140 -6.56 -0.46 -12.63
CA THR A 140 -6.54 -1.88 -12.25
C THR A 140 -5.21 -2.46 -12.72
N VAL A 141 -4.39 -2.95 -11.79
CA VAL A 141 -3.14 -3.66 -12.08
C VAL A 141 -3.34 -5.13 -11.77
N GLU A 142 -3.12 -5.99 -12.75
CA GLU A 142 -2.93 -7.42 -12.55
C GLU A 142 -1.45 -7.73 -12.81
N GLY A 143 -0.84 -8.52 -11.94
CA GLY A 143 0.51 -9.02 -12.16
C GLY A 143 0.75 -10.32 -11.42
N TRP A 144 1.55 -11.18 -12.03
CA TRP A 144 1.86 -12.50 -11.52
C TRP A 144 3.03 -12.43 -10.54
N VAL A 145 2.83 -12.94 -9.32
CA VAL A 145 3.94 -13.15 -8.39
C VAL A 145 4.71 -14.38 -8.83
N VAL A 146 5.95 -14.18 -9.28
CA VAL A 146 6.85 -15.23 -9.74
C VAL A 146 7.72 -15.64 -8.55
N THR A 147 7.47 -16.83 -8.02
CA THR A 147 8.37 -17.45 -7.06
C THR A 147 9.59 -17.96 -7.82
N THR A 148 10.77 -17.37 -7.61
CA THR A 148 12.03 -17.90 -8.15
C THR A 148 12.33 -19.27 -7.53
N ALA A 149 12.97 -20.16 -8.28
CA ALA A 149 13.40 -21.47 -7.77
C ALA A 149 14.43 -21.37 -6.63
N GLU A 150 15.11 -20.24 -6.50
CA GLU A 150 16.01 -19.96 -5.39
C GLU A 150 15.28 -19.27 -4.24
N PRO A 151 15.35 -19.81 -3.01
CA PRO A 151 14.86 -19.12 -1.82
C PRO A 151 15.72 -17.90 -1.54
N ARG A 152 15.11 -16.72 -1.54
CA ARG A 152 15.70 -15.47 -1.08
C ARG A 152 14.96 -15.00 0.16
N THR A 153 15.67 -14.82 1.27
CA THR A 153 15.12 -14.20 2.47
C THR A 153 14.72 -12.76 2.15
N GLU A 154 13.49 -12.35 2.47
CA GLU A 154 12.97 -10.98 2.28
C GLU A 154 12.93 -10.47 0.81
N ALA A 155 12.73 -11.36 -0.17
CA ALA A 155 12.52 -10.92 -1.55
C ALA A 155 11.17 -10.19 -1.73
N PHE A 156 11.21 -9.00 -2.32
CA PHE A 156 10.03 -8.24 -2.72
C PHE A 156 9.92 -8.25 -4.26
N GLN A 157 8.72 -8.52 -4.77
CA GLN A 157 8.42 -8.37 -6.19
C GLN A 157 7.49 -7.17 -6.38
N VAL A 158 7.92 -6.22 -7.20
CA VAL A 158 7.10 -5.07 -7.57
C VAL A 158 6.10 -5.52 -8.65
N ILE A 159 4.82 -5.52 -8.29
CA ILE A 159 3.72 -5.79 -9.23
C ILE A 159 3.37 -4.52 -10.01
N ALA A 160 3.28 -3.38 -9.31
CA ALA A 160 3.27 -2.05 -9.89
C ALA A 160 3.87 -1.05 -8.90
N ALA A 161 4.64 -0.10 -9.44
CA ALA A 161 5.12 1.05 -8.71
C ALA A 161 5.14 2.24 -9.66
N GLN A 162 4.97 3.44 -9.12
CA GLN A 162 5.09 4.68 -9.89
C GLN A 162 6.55 4.96 -10.30
N TRP A 163 7.52 4.30 -9.67
CA TRP A 163 8.95 4.40 -9.95
C TRP A 163 9.64 3.04 -9.78
N PRO A 164 10.74 2.79 -10.51
CA PRO A 164 11.54 1.59 -10.30
C PRO A 164 12.15 1.60 -8.88
N LEU A 165 12.19 0.45 -8.23
CA LEU A 165 13.02 0.28 -7.04
C LEU A 165 14.50 0.35 -7.44
N ALA A 166 15.32 0.93 -6.58
CA ALA A 166 16.76 0.91 -6.77
C ALA A 166 17.25 -0.56 -6.76
N GLU A 167 17.87 -1.00 -7.86
CA GLU A 167 18.44 -2.36 -7.96
C GLU A 167 19.70 -2.51 -7.08
N VAL A 168 20.37 -1.38 -6.76
CA VAL A 168 21.56 -1.32 -5.92
C VAL A 168 21.53 -0.02 -5.10
N MET A 169 21.87 -0.11 -3.81
CA MET A 169 22.14 1.06 -2.99
C MET A 169 23.44 1.74 -3.45
N ASN A 170 23.34 2.87 -4.13
CA ASN A 170 24.46 3.49 -4.85
C ASN A 170 24.82 4.91 -4.40
N GLY A 171 24.21 5.45 -3.34
CA GLY A 171 24.61 6.76 -2.82
C GLY A 171 23.83 7.25 -1.61
N PHE A 172 24.39 8.25 -0.93
CA PHE A 172 23.76 9.03 0.12
C PHE A 172 23.57 10.47 -0.37
N ALA A 173 22.49 11.13 0.07
CA ALA A 173 22.24 12.54 -0.15
C ALA A 173 22.04 13.24 1.21
N THR A 174 22.43 14.52 1.30
CA THR A 174 22.24 15.33 2.51
C THR A 174 21.67 16.69 2.14
N TYR A 175 20.73 17.17 2.94
CA TYR A 175 20.13 18.49 2.83
C TYR A 175 19.91 19.05 4.24
N ASP A 176 20.18 20.34 4.45
CA ASP A 176 19.96 21.00 5.73
C ASP A 176 18.56 21.62 5.77
N ALA A 177 17.61 20.87 6.33
CA ALA A 177 16.25 21.32 6.62
C ALA A 177 16.12 21.91 8.04
N GLY A 178 17.23 22.36 8.67
CA GLY A 178 17.25 22.86 10.04
C GLY A 178 16.56 24.21 10.27
N LEU A 179 16.24 24.90 9.18
CA LEU A 179 15.45 26.13 9.17
C LEU A 179 14.48 26.08 7.99
N THR A 180 13.22 25.72 8.23
CA THR A 180 12.19 25.62 7.18
C THR A 180 10.95 26.40 7.62
N ASP A 181 10.39 27.22 6.72
CA ASP A 181 9.25 28.10 7.00
C ASP A 181 9.46 28.99 8.25
N ASP A 182 10.66 29.56 8.40
CA ASP A 182 11.08 30.40 9.54
C ASP A 182 11.02 29.69 10.91
N LEU A 183 10.95 28.35 10.92
CA LEU A 183 10.96 27.53 12.13
C LEU A 183 12.32 26.84 12.30
N GLU A 184 12.83 26.83 13.53
CA GLU A 184 13.99 26.02 13.94
C GLU A 184 13.59 24.52 13.95
N THR A 185 13.66 23.90 12.77
CA THR A 185 13.31 22.52 12.46
C THR A 185 14.53 21.60 12.59
N ARG A 186 15.19 21.62 13.75
CA ARG A 186 16.17 20.61 14.15
C ARG A 186 15.57 19.77 15.28
N GLY A 187 16.09 18.56 15.49
CA GLY A 187 15.75 17.78 16.69
C GLY A 187 14.61 16.78 16.56
N PHE A 188 14.66 15.94 15.53
CA PHE A 188 13.70 14.85 15.30
C PHE A 188 14.29 13.50 15.70
N PHE A 189 13.46 12.58 16.20
CA PHE A 189 13.91 11.26 16.65
C PHE A 189 13.46 10.12 15.71
N GLY A 190 12.24 10.20 15.20
CA GLY A 190 11.68 9.23 14.26
C GLY A 190 11.07 9.92 13.04
N ALA A 191 10.71 9.12 12.05
CA ALA A 191 9.99 9.56 10.87
C ALA A 191 9.06 8.45 10.35
N VAL A 192 8.05 8.84 9.58
CA VAL A 192 7.17 7.89 8.88
C VAL A 192 6.96 8.33 7.44
N CYS A 193 6.98 7.37 6.52
CA CYS A 193 6.55 7.60 5.15
C CYS A 193 5.03 7.42 5.07
N ALA A 194 4.34 8.43 4.55
CA ALA A 194 2.89 8.45 4.40
C ALA A 194 2.54 8.98 3.00
N GLY A 195 2.33 8.03 2.08
CA GLY A 195 2.11 8.32 0.66
C GLY A 195 3.32 9.00 0.03
N ARG A 196 3.11 10.21 -0.51
CA ARG A 196 4.11 11.05 -1.16
C ARG A 196 5.08 11.75 -0.19
N TYR A 197 4.83 11.70 1.11
CA TYR A 197 5.53 12.55 2.06
C TYR A 197 6.24 11.73 3.15
N VAL A 198 7.39 12.23 3.60
CA VAL A 198 8.05 11.78 4.84
C VAL A 198 7.77 12.81 5.92
N TYR A 199 7.23 12.36 7.06
CA TYR A 199 6.92 13.20 8.22
C TYR A 199 7.90 12.90 9.34
N PHE A 200 8.51 13.94 9.91
CA PHE A 200 9.50 13.82 10.97
C PHE A 200 8.89 14.14 12.34
N SER A 201 9.17 13.32 13.35
CA SER A 201 8.61 13.43 14.70
C SER A 201 9.39 14.43 15.55
N PRO A 202 8.80 15.58 15.92
CA PRO A 202 9.52 16.66 16.60
C PRO A 202 9.79 16.33 18.07
N GLN A 203 11.04 16.41 18.51
CA GLN A 203 11.43 15.99 19.86
C GLN A 203 12.08 17.13 20.67
N CYS A 204 13.30 17.57 20.34
CA CYS A 204 13.96 18.68 21.03
C CYS A 204 15.09 19.31 20.20
N ASN A 205 15.19 20.62 20.31
CA ASN A 205 16.30 21.42 19.78
C ASN A 205 16.96 22.22 20.92
N SER A 206 17.77 23.21 20.58
CA SER A 206 18.45 24.08 21.54
C SER A 206 17.50 24.92 22.42
N GLU A 207 16.23 25.05 22.04
CA GLU A 207 15.19 25.79 22.78
C GLU A 207 14.37 24.90 23.73
N GLY A 208 14.63 23.58 23.75
CA GLY A 208 13.90 22.60 24.54
C GLY A 208 13.00 21.70 23.69
N ARG A 209 11.94 21.14 24.31
CA ARG A 209 10.95 20.32 23.61
C ARG A 209 10.04 21.21 22.75
N HIS A 210 9.77 20.78 21.51
CA HIS A 210 8.96 21.55 20.56
C HIS A 210 7.93 20.66 19.85
N GLY A 211 6.98 21.30 19.16
CA GLY A 211 6.01 20.67 18.24
C GLY A 211 6.18 21.11 16.79
N LYS A 212 7.33 21.72 16.45
CA LYS A 212 7.69 22.14 15.08
C LYS A 212 7.88 20.91 14.17
N ALA A 213 6.82 20.45 13.53
CA ALA A 213 6.81 19.32 12.63
C ALA A 213 7.47 19.69 11.29
N LEU A 214 8.15 18.72 10.68
CA LEU A 214 8.79 18.84 9.38
C LEU A 214 8.25 17.76 8.46
N ARG A 215 8.06 18.10 7.18
CA ARG A 215 7.64 17.20 6.12
C ARG A 215 8.50 17.39 4.88
N TYR A 216 8.89 16.29 4.26
CA TYR A 216 9.54 16.26 2.95
C TYR A 216 8.60 15.66 1.90
N ASP A 217 8.55 16.29 0.72
CA ASP A 217 7.85 15.83 -0.48
C ASP A 217 8.78 14.97 -1.35
N THR A 218 8.52 13.67 -1.41
CA THR A 218 9.41 12.72 -2.11
C THR A 218 9.36 12.82 -3.63
N HIS A 219 8.45 13.62 -4.19
CA HIS A 219 8.40 13.88 -5.64
C HIS A 219 9.16 15.16 -6.02
N GLY A 220 9.52 15.99 -5.04
CA GLY A 220 10.42 17.11 -5.25
C GLY A 220 11.89 16.69 -5.18
N GLY A 221 12.79 17.59 -5.56
CA GLY A 221 14.24 17.37 -5.36
C GLY A 221 14.56 17.38 -3.87
N PHE A 222 15.37 16.43 -3.39
CA PHE A 222 15.75 16.34 -1.97
C PHE A 222 16.50 17.58 -1.48
N ASP A 223 17.29 18.20 -2.37
CA ASP A 223 18.04 19.44 -2.14
C ASP A 223 17.26 20.73 -2.45
N ASP A 224 16.03 20.62 -2.96
CA ASP A 224 15.15 21.77 -3.20
C ASP A 224 14.39 22.11 -1.91
N SER A 225 14.62 23.32 -1.39
CA SER A 225 13.91 23.84 -0.21
C SER A 225 12.39 23.86 -0.38
N CYS A 226 11.88 23.96 -1.61
CA CYS A 226 10.43 23.94 -1.88
C CYS A 226 9.81 22.55 -1.63
N SER A 227 10.63 21.49 -1.59
CA SER A 227 10.21 20.13 -1.24
C SER A 227 10.01 19.93 0.26
N TRP A 228 10.38 20.91 1.08
CA TRP A 228 10.30 20.83 2.54
C TRP A 228 9.25 21.80 3.07
N ALA A 229 8.57 21.39 4.15
CA ALA A 229 7.58 22.21 4.82
C ALA A 229 7.69 22.05 6.34
N GLY A 230 7.66 23.16 7.06
CA GLY A 230 7.59 23.26 8.51
C GLY A 230 6.22 23.74 8.97
N TYR A 231 5.78 23.23 10.12
CA TYR A 231 4.58 23.74 10.80
C TYR A 231 4.74 23.60 12.33
N ASP A 232 4.39 24.64 13.09
CA ASP A 232 4.42 24.57 14.55
C ASP A 232 3.09 24.03 15.10
N ALA A 233 3.05 22.71 15.33
CA ALA A 233 1.96 22.03 15.99
C ALA A 233 2.11 22.01 17.52
N GLY A 234 2.96 22.86 18.11
CA GLY A 234 3.31 22.88 19.54
C GLY A 234 2.19 23.26 20.50
N SER A 235 1.04 23.71 19.98
CA SER A 235 -0.16 24.10 20.73
C SER A 235 -1.42 23.73 19.95
N THR A 236 -1.74 22.44 19.87
CA THR A 236 -2.89 21.93 19.10
C THR A 236 -4.04 21.56 20.03
N SER A 237 -5.27 21.91 19.65
CA SER A 237 -6.49 21.59 20.43
C SER A 237 -6.45 22.08 21.90
N GLY A 238 -5.73 23.17 22.18
CA GLY A 238 -5.56 23.72 23.53
C GLY A 238 -4.60 22.93 24.43
N LEU A 239 -3.87 21.96 23.87
CA LEU A 239 -2.91 21.12 24.58
C LEU A 239 -1.46 21.52 24.25
N ALA A 240 -0.53 21.31 25.18
CA ALA A 240 0.90 21.42 24.91
C ALA A 240 1.37 20.19 24.14
N THR A 241 1.41 20.26 22.82
CA THR A 241 1.73 19.13 21.93
C THR A 241 3.18 19.19 21.49
N ARG A 242 4.10 18.80 22.38
CA ARG A 242 5.55 18.90 22.18
C ARG A 242 6.25 17.62 22.59
N GLY A 243 7.39 17.32 21.97
CA GLY A 243 8.25 16.21 22.36
C GLY A 243 7.67 14.83 22.08
N TYR A 244 7.69 14.48 20.80
CA TYR A 244 7.26 13.22 20.22
C TYR A 244 8.44 12.38 19.71
N TYR A 245 8.40 11.08 19.96
CA TYR A 245 9.53 10.20 19.67
C TYR A 245 9.47 9.62 18.25
N GLY A 246 8.40 8.90 17.94
CA GLY A 246 8.14 8.32 16.63
C GLY A 246 6.84 8.81 16.01
N ALA A 247 6.50 8.27 14.83
CA ALA A 247 5.21 8.51 14.18
C ALA A 247 4.68 7.24 13.51
N VAL A 248 3.37 7.15 13.36
CA VAL A 248 2.65 6.02 12.74
C VAL A 248 1.66 6.55 11.71
N PHE A 249 1.53 5.89 10.56
CA PHE A 249 0.56 6.25 9.52
C PHE A 249 -0.50 5.16 9.38
N ASP A 250 -1.78 5.54 9.38
CA ASP A 250 -2.90 4.60 9.27
C ASP A 250 -3.54 4.51 7.87
N GLY A 251 -2.98 5.22 6.89
CA GLY A 251 -3.55 5.36 5.55
C GLY A 251 -4.23 6.72 5.31
N ARG A 252 -4.50 7.52 6.35
CA ARG A 252 -5.00 8.90 6.25
C ARG A 252 -4.36 9.87 7.24
N TYR A 253 -4.14 9.45 8.47
CA TYR A 253 -3.59 10.29 9.52
C TYR A 253 -2.18 9.84 9.90
N VAL A 254 -1.31 10.83 10.12
CA VAL A 254 -0.01 10.62 10.78
C VAL A 254 -0.20 10.90 12.27
N TYR A 255 0.03 9.91 13.12
CA TYR A 255 -0.01 10.02 14.57
C TYR A 255 1.40 10.16 15.12
N TYR A 256 1.65 11.19 15.91
CA TYR A 256 2.91 11.40 16.59
C TYR A 256 2.89 10.75 17.97
N VAL A 257 3.90 9.94 18.28
CA VAL A 257 3.97 9.10 19.47
C VAL A 257 4.39 9.95 20.68
N PRO A 258 3.51 10.16 21.68
CA PRO A 258 3.75 11.13 22.73
C PRO A 258 4.82 10.65 23.71
N ARG A 259 5.74 11.56 24.09
CA ARG A 259 6.81 11.25 25.04
C ARG A 259 6.87 12.20 26.20
N THR A 260 7.38 13.42 26.01
CA THR A 260 7.57 14.38 27.09
C THR A 260 7.61 15.81 26.56
N ASP A 261 6.88 16.70 27.22
CA ASP A 261 6.84 18.13 26.88
C ASP A 261 8.00 18.94 27.51
N GLY A 262 8.86 18.28 28.28
CA GLY A 262 10.01 18.87 28.96
C GLY A 262 9.83 18.91 30.47
N ASP A 263 8.57 18.93 30.92
CA ASP A 263 8.20 18.94 32.34
C ASP A 263 7.67 17.58 32.78
N THR A 264 6.83 16.95 31.95
CA THR A 264 6.14 15.70 32.27
C THR A 264 6.14 14.73 31.09
N HIS A 265 6.10 13.44 31.39
CA HIS A 265 5.67 12.44 30.41
C HIS A 265 4.15 12.51 30.21
N HIS A 266 3.68 12.34 28.98
CA HIS A 266 2.28 12.53 28.63
C HIS A 266 1.77 11.55 27.57
N SER A 267 0.45 11.45 27.48
CA SER A 267 -0.29 10.64 26.50
C SER A 267 -1.13 11.47 25.52
N ARG A 268 -0.73 12.73 25.31
CA ARG A 268 -1.30 13.64 24.31
C ARG A 268 -0.96 13.22 22.88
N VAL A 269 -1.82 12.42 22.27
CA VAL A 269 -1.69 11.98 20.88
C VAL A 269 -1.97 13.17 19.96
N LEU A 270 -0.97 13.55 19.17
CA LEU A 270 -1.10 14.54 18.10
C LEU A 270 -1.28 13.79 16.78
N ARG A 271 -2.17 14.26 15.91
CA ARG A 271 -2.29 13.75 14.55
C ARG A 271 -2.41 14.85 13.50
N HIS A 272 -1.95 14.54 12.31
CA HIS A 272 -2.11 15.34 11.10
C HIS A 272 -2.96 14.56 10.07
N ASP A 273 -3.97 15.20 9.49
CA ASP A 273 -4.77 14.66 8.38
C ASP A 273 -4.07 14.89 7.05
N THR A 274 -3.61 13.83 6.38
CA THR A 274 -2.86 13.97 5.12
C THR A 274 -3.71 14.41 3.94
N GLN A 275 -5.03 14.54 4.10
CA GLN A 275 -5.92 15.12 3.09
C GLN A 275 -5.98 16.66 3.17
N GLY A 276 -5.57 17.25 4.29
CA GLY A 276 -5.48 18.69 4.46
C GLY A 276 -4.12 19.25 4.09
N ASP A 277 -4.02 20.59 4.02
CA ASP A 277 -2.73 21.26 3.87
C ASP A 277 -1.93 21.13 5.18
N PHE A 278 -0.65 20.78 5.06
CA PHE A 278 0.25 20.60 6.19
C PHE A 278 0.42 21.83 7.07
N ARG A 279 0.30 23.02 6.48
CA ARG A 279 0.45 24.30 7.18
C ARG A 279 -0.86 24.84 7.74
N GLU A 280 -1.99 24.19 7.44
CA GLU A 280 -3.30 24.64 7.89
C GLU A 280 -3.63 24.08 9.28
N PRO A 281 -3.94 24.92 10.29
CA PRO A 281 -4.29 24.45 11.62
C PRO A 281 -5.45 23.45 11.67
N SER A 282 -6.41 23.54 10.73
CA SER A 282 -7.53 22.59 10.68
C SER A 282 -7.12 21.16 10.28
N SER A 283 -5.92 20.97 9.73
CA SER A 283 -5.36 19.66 9.40
C SER A 283 -4.75 18.96 10.61
N TRP A 284 -4.66 19.64 11.76
CA TRP A 284 -4.06 19.13 12.98
C TRP A 284 -5.08 18.96 14.09
N SER A 285 -4.91 17.91 14.87
CA SER A 285 -5.81 17.60 16.00
C SER A 285 -5.03 16.88 17.08
N ALA A 286 -5.37 17.13 18.34
CA ALA A 286 -4.77 16.45 19.47
C ALA A 286 -5.80 16.03 20.51
N PHE A 287 -5.50 14.93 21.20
CA PHE A 287 -6.30 14.42 22.29
C PHE A 287 -5.41 13.86 23.40
N ASP A 288 -5.73 14.18 24.65
CA ASP A 288 -5.04 13.64 25.81
C ASP A 288 -5.73 12.36 26.28
N ALA A 289 -5.04 11.22 26.13
CA ALA A 289 -5.52 9.95 26.63
C ALA A 289 -5.48 9.86 28.17
N GLY A 290 -5.03 10.90 28.90
CA GLY A 290 -5.23 11.05 30.34
C GLY A 290 -4.34 10.17 31.22
N GLU A 291 -3.21 9.70 30.70
CA GLU A 291 -2.19 8.96 31.45
C GLU A 291 -0.87 9.75 31.47
N GLN A 292 -0.22 9.84 32.64
CA GLN A 292 1.11 10.45 32.82
C GLN A 292 2.24 9.44 32.54
N ILE A 293 2.18 8.83 31.37
CA ILE A 293 3.18 7.89 30.85
C ILE A 293 3.59 8.32 29.45
N SER A 294 4.78 7.94 29.05
CA SER A 294 5.30 8.14 27.70
C SER A 294 5.27 6.89 26.86
N PHE A 295 5.45 7.10 25.56
CA PHE A 295 5.59 6.08 24.53
C PHE A 295 6.78 6.44 23.65
N GLN A 296 7.29 5.46 22.90
CA GLN A 296 8.49 5.64 22.06
C GLN A 296 8.15 5.43 20.58
N GLY A 297 7.80 4.20 20.20
CA GLY A 297 7.34 3.90 18.84
C GLY A 297 5.87 3.52 18.77
N GLY A 298 5.46 3.00 17.62
CA GLY A 298 4.14 2.44 17.45
C GLY A 298 3.98 1.66 16.16
N ALA A 299 2.86 0.94 16.05
CA ALA A 299 2.49 0.17 14.89
C ALA A 299 1.00 0.34 14.59
N PHE A 300 0.61 0.13 13.33
CA PHE A 300 -0.77 0.10 12.89
C PHE A 300 -1.10 -1.27 12.30
N ASP A 301 -2.21 -1.87 12.72
CA ASP A 301 -2.61 -3.24 12.31
C ASP A 301 -3.71 -3.27 11.23
N GLY A 302 -4.07 -2.12 10.66
CA GLY A 302 -5.20 -1.97 9.74
C GLY A 302 -6.49 -1.48 10.41
N ARG A 303 -6.53 -1.40 11.74
CA ARG A 303 -7.62 -0.76 12.49
C ARG A 303 -7.16 0.02 13.72
N TYR A 304 -6.18 -0.50 14.44
CA TYR A 304 -5.73 0.07 15.70
C TYR A 304 -4.31 0.61 15.58
N VAL A 305 -4.09 1.78 16.16
CA VAL A 305 -2.74 2.31 16.40
C VAL A 305 -2.31 1.88 17.79
N TYR A 306 -1.16 1.22 17.90
CA TYR A 306 -0.55 0.79 19.16
C TYR A 306 0.66 1.67 19.44
N PHE A 307 0.72 2.24 20.64
CA PHE A 307 1.84 3.04 21.11
C PHE A 307 2.69 2.20 22.06
N ALA A 308 3.97 2.04 21.71
CA ALA A 308 4.92 1.20 22.45
C ALA A 308 5.21 1.81 23.84
N PRO A 309 5.10 1.03 24.94
CA PRO A 309 5.26 1.55 26.30
C PRO A 309 6.62 2.20 26.53
N GLY A 310 6.66 3.39 27.14
CA GLY A 310 7.88 4.05 27.57
C GLY A 310 8.02 4.06 29.10
N TYR A 311 7.96 5.26 29.67
CA TYR A 311 8.22 5.53 31.08
C TYR A 311 7.05 6.23 31.75
N HIS A 312 6.80 5.86 33.00
CA HIS A 312 6.05 6.67 33.96
C HIS A 312 6.99 7.69 34.62
N GLN A 313 6.50 8.90 34.91
CA GLN A 313 7.30 9.99 35.48
C GLN A 313 7.99 9.59 36.78
N GLU A 314 7.27 8.94 37.70
CA GLU A 314 7.74 8.65 39.06
C GLU A 314 8.30 7.25 39.25
N THR A 315 7.75 6.25 38.54
CA THR A 315 8.00 4.83 38.80
C THR A 315 8.91 4.19 37.76
N GLY A 316 9.32 4.95 36.74
CA GLY A 316 10.28 4.48 35.73
C GLY A 316 9.62 3.65 34.62
N PRO A 317 10.27 2.58 34.12
CA PRO A 317 9.79 1.76 33.00
C PRO A 317 8.33 1.31 33.16
N SER A 318 7.54 1.49 32.08
CA SER A 318 6.12 1.14 32.05
C SER A 318 5.87 -0.06 31.13
N GLY A 319 4.96 -0.95 31.51
CA GLY A 319 4.40 -2.01 30.65
C GLY A 319 3.10 -1.60 29.94
N LYS A 320 2.60 -0.39 30.18
CA LYS A 320 1.31 0.08 29.66
C LYS A 320 1.39 0.41 28.17
N VAL A 321 0.78 -0.44 27.35
CA VAL A 321 0.53 -0.23 25.93
C VAL A 321 -0.75 0.58 25.79
N LEU A 322 -0.71 1.68 25.03
CA LEU A 322 -1.92 2.42 24.64
C LEU A 322 -2.33 1.99 23.24
N ARG A 323 -3.61 1.75 23.03
CA ARG A 323 -4.20 1.40 21.73
C ARG A 323 -5.34 2.36 21.41
N PHE A 324 -5.35 2.90 20.19
CA PHE A 324 -6.44 3.73 19.66
C PHE A 324 -7.18 3.02 18.52
N ASP A 325 -8.51 3.04 18.50
CA ASP A 325 -9.35 2.54 17.40
C ASP A 325 -9.61 3.62 16.35
N THR A 326 -9.04 3.48 15.16
CA THR A 326 -9.14 4.52 14.10
C THR A 326 -10.54 4.64 13.50
N ARG A 327 -11.45 3.72 13.82
CA ARG A 327 -12.86 3.79 13.42
C ARG A 327 -13.76 4.49 14.43
N ALA A 328 -13.23 4.83 15.61
CA ALA A 328 -13.95 5.54 16.65
C ALA A 328 -13.59 7.04 16.66
N ASP A 329 -14.32 7.84 17.44
CA ASP A 329 -14.06 9.27 17.57
C ASP A 329 -12.71 9.50 18.28
N PHE A 330 -11.81 10.24 17.63
CA PHE A 330 -10.49 10.58 18.16
C PHE A 330 -10.54 11.38 19.47
N HIS A 331 -11.60 12.15 19.71
CA HIS A 331 -11.74 12.98 20.90
C HIS A 331 -12.50 12.30 22.04
N TYR A 332 -12.74 11.00 21.95
CA TYR A 332 -13.45 10.24 22.97
C TYR A 332 -12.53 9.27 23.70
N ARG A 333 -12.49 9.33 25.04
CA ARG A 333 -11.56 8.50 25.85
C ARG A 333 -11.75 7.01 25.62
N ASP A 334 -12.98 6.54 25.43
CA ASP A 334 -13.27 5.10 25.24
C ASP A 334 -12.82 4.58 23.86
N SER A 335 -12.43 5.46 22.93
CA SER A 335 -11.75 5.06 21.68
C SER A 335 -10.31 4.58 21.93
N TYR A 336 -9.81 4.79 23.15
CA TYR A 336 -8.50 4.37 23.60
C TYR A 336 -8.63 3.27 24.66
N ALA A 337 -7.73 2.30 24.61
CA ALA A 337 -7.60 1.25 25.61
C ALA A 337 -6.15 1.14 26.06
N THR A 338 -5.96 0.95 27.36
CA THR A 338 -4.63 0.68 27.94
C THR A 338 -4.56 -0.78 28.33
N PHE A 339 -3.50 -1.47 27.91
CA PHE A 339 -3.18 -2.83 28.32
C PHE A 339 -1.86 -2.81 29.08
N ASP A 340 -1.85 -3.35 30.30
CA ASP A 340 -0.60 -3.51 31.04
C ASP A 340 0.04 -4.86 30.67
N ALA A 341 1.11 -4.80 29.90
CA ALA A 341 1.87 -5.98 29.50
C ALA A 341 2.82 -6.46 30.62
N ALA A 342 3.00 -5.70 31.70
CA ALA A 342 3.89 -6.08 32.79
C ALA A 342 3.47 -7.44 33.39
N GLY A 343 4.39 -8.40 33.40
CA GLY A 343 4.12 -9.74 33.91
C GLY A 343 3.47 -10.70 32.92
N THR A 344 3.32 -10.32 31.64
CA THR A 344 2.86 -11.26 30.60
C THR A 344 3.79 -12.47 30.56
N SER A 345 3.20 -13.67 30.70
CA SER A 345 3.95 -14.93 30.76
C SER A 345 5.03 -14.98 31.85
N GLY A 346 4.88 -14.21 32.94
CA GLY A 346 5.84 -14.15 34.04
C GLY A 346 7.09 -13.32 33.76
N LEU A 347 7.12 -12.55 32.65
CA LEU A 347 8.25 -11.73 32.26
C LEU A 347 8.05 -10.24 32.61
N PRO A 348 9.11 -9.50 33.00
CA PRO A 348 9.04 -8.05 33.23
C PRO A 348 9.02 -7.28 31.90
N CYS A 349 7.91 -7.36 31.18
CA CYS A 349 7.69 -6.69 29.90
C CYS A 349 7.42 -5.18 30.10
N THR A 350 8.48 -4.41 30.31
CA THR A 350 8.41 -2.96 30.50
C THR A 350 9.38 -2.23 29.58
N CYS A 351 8.98 -1.07 29.08
CA CYS A 351 9.75 -0.18 28.21
C CYS A 351 10.18 -0.82 26.87
N PHE A 352 9.66 -0.28 25.80
CA PHE A 352 9.90 -0.70 24.43
C PHE A 352 10.25 0.53 23.60
N ASP A 353 11.20 0.38 22.69
CA ASP A 353 11.62 1.47 21.80
C ASP A 353 10.68 1.61 20.60
N GLY A 354 10.17 0.48 20.10
CA GLY A 354 9.41 0.42 18.85
C GLY A 354 8.31 -0.62 18.85
N ALA A 355 7.53 -0.63 17.76
CA ALA A 355 6.62 -1.71 17.45
C ALA A 355 6.56 -1.95 15.94
N VAL A 356 6.26 -3.18 15.52
CA VAL A 356 6.07 -3.56 14.12
C VAL A 356 4.88 -4.52 13.98
N PHE A 357 4.18 -4.46 12.85
CA PHE A 357 3.07 -5.36 12.52
C PHE A 357 3.44 -6.20 11.30
N ASP A 358 3.28 -7.52 11.38
CA ASP A 358 3.62 -8.47 10.30
C ASP A 358 2.41 -8.89 9.44
N GLY A 359 1.24 -8.30 9.66
CA GLY A 359 -0.03 -8.74 9.05
C GLY A 359 -0.88 -9.64 9.96
N ARG A 360 -0.34 -10.12 11.08
CA ARG A 360 -1.04 -10.98 12.06
C ARG A 360 -0.84 -10.55 13.50
N PHE A 361 0.37 -10.13 13.88
CA PHE A 361 0.75 -9.79 15.24
C PHE A 361 1.47 -8.45 15.29
N VAL A 362 1.24 -7.72 16.37
CA VAL A 362 2.06 -6.56 16.75
C VAL A 362 3.16 -7.04 17.68
N TYR A 363 4.40 -6.76 17.31
CA TYR A 363 5.59 -7.05 18.10
C TYR A 363 6.13 -5.75 18.67
N PHE A 364 6.37 -5.71 19.98
CA PHE A 364 7.06 -4.60 20.63
C PHE A 364 8.56 -4.89 20.72
N VAL A 365 9.37 -3.90 20.37
CA VAL A 365 10.84 -4.00 20.35
C VAL A 365 11.37 -3.51 21.71
N PRO A 366 11.94 -4.39 22.57
CA PRO A 366 12.41 -3.99 23.88
C PRO A 366 13.58 -3.01 23.77
N LEU A 367 13.65 -2.07 24.72
CA LEU A 367 14.75 -1.09 24.84
C LEU A 367 15.98 -1.68 25.53
#